data_AF-A0AA37AA27-F1
#
_entry.id   AF-A0AA37AA27-F1
#
_cell.length_a   1.000
_cell.length_b   1.000
_cell.length_c   1.000
_cell.angle_alpha   90.00
_cell.angle_beta   90.00
_cell.angle_gamma   90.00
#
_symmetry.space_group_name_H-M   'P 1'
#
loop_
_entity.id
_entity.type
_entity.pdbx_description
1 polymer ?
#
loop_
_entity_poly.entity_id
_entity_poly.type
_entity_poly.pdbx_seq_one_letter_code
_entity_poly.pdbx_strand_id
1 'polypeptide(L)'
;MNIPLNHFRWYAAYHDEGEHPHVHMMVWSTVPGEAYQTRDGIRNIKSTLTNQIFRQEMLHTYEQKSQSRDELVREARRAIRRLTREMAQSICSAPEIEQKMEQLAGQLETVKGKKSYGYLSKPVKKTVDEIVDKLEELPVVQACYDQWCVLQSEVESYYHDKPREKKKLSQEKEFR
;
A
#
# COMPACT_ATOMS: atom_id res chain seq x y z
N MET A 1 33.21 8.68 9.34
CA MET A 1 34.22 9.68 9.74
C MET A 1 35.57 9.02 9.67
N ASN A 2 36.59 9.70 9.18
CA ASN A 2 37.91 9.11 9.00
C ASN A 2 39.00 9.91 9.74
N ILE A 3 38.61 10.68 10.76
CA ILE A 3 39.52 11.37 11.67
C ILE A 3 39.74 10.44 12.86
N PRO A 4 41.00 10.08 13.19
CA PRO A 4 41.32 9.33 14.40
C PRO A 4 40.77 10.02 15.67
N LEU A 5 40.24 9.24 16.62
CA LEU A 5 39.59 9.75 17.85
C LEU A 5 40.47 10.71 18.65
N ASN A 6 41.78 10.45 18.71
CA ASN A 6 42.76 11.30 19.39
C ASN A 6 42.96 12.66 18.70
N HIS A 7 42.74 12.75 17.38
CA HIS A 7 42.86 13.98 16.61
C HIS A 7 41.55 14.75 16.50
N PHE A 8 40.42 14.06 16.71
CA PHE A 8 39.07 14.58 16.57
C PHE A 8 38.76 15.69 17.58
N ARG A 9 38.22 16.81 17.08
CA ARG A 9 37.69 17.90 17.89
C ARG A 9 36.34 18.33 17.35
N TRP A 10 35.49 18.77 18.26
CA TRP A 10 34.18 19.30 17.92
C TRP A 10 33.79 20.38 18.91
N TYR A 11 32.94 21.30 18.44
CA TYR A 11 32.29 22.30 19.26
C TYR A 11 30.88 22.51 18.72
N ALA A 12 29.90 22.63 19.61
CA ALA A 12 28.52 22.88 19.22
C ALA A 12 27.90 23.97 20.08
N ALA A 13 27.03 24.77 19.46
CA ALA A 13 26.22 25.77 20.13
C ALA A 13 24.76 25.57 19.72
N TYR A 14 23.86 25.62 20.70
CA TYR A 14 22.41 25.58 20.49
C TYR A 14 21.85 27.00 20.53
N HIS A 15 21.04 27.35 19.54
CA HIS A 15 20.31 28.60 19.46
C HIS A 15 18.82 28.31 19.50
N ASP A 16 18.12 28.99 20.41
CA ASP A 16 16.66 28.95 20.51
C ASP A 16 16.09 30.19 19.80
N GLU A 17 15.75 30.04 18.53
CA GLU A 17 15.09 31.08 17.74
C GLU A 17 13.57 30.87 17.68
N GLY A 18 12.98 30.34 18.75
CA GLY A 18 11.54 30.11 18.86
C GLY A 18 11.08 28.94 17.99
N GLU A 19 10.59 29.22 16.78
CA GLU A 19 10.10 28.17 15.85
C GLU A 19 11.23 27.46 15.09
N HIS A 20 12.46 27.98 15.15
CA HIS A 20 13.61 27.44 14.41
C HIS A 20 14.82 27.16 15.33
N PRO A 21 14.64 26.37 16.41
CA PRO A 21 15.76 25.99 17.26
C PRO A 21 16.75 25.17 16.42
N HIS A 22 18.03 25.55 16.47
CA HIS A 22 19.06 24.88 15.69
C HIS A 22 20.39 24.80 16.41
N VAL A 23 21.22 23.86 15.97
CA VAL A 23 22.55 23.63 16.51
C VAL A 23 23.58 23.94 15.43
N HIS A 24 24.48 24.87 15.71
CA HIS A 24 25.70 25.04 14.94
C HIS A 24 26.75 24.07 15.49
N MET A 25 27.32 23.24 14.63
CA MET A 25 28.36 22.29 15.03
C MET A 25 29.55 22.40 14.09
N MET A 26 30.72 22.63 14.69
CA MET A 26 32.02 22.58 14.02
C MET A 26 32.72 21.28 14.40
N VAL A 27 33.34 20.63 13.42
CA VAL A 27 34.07 19.38 13.63
C VAL A 27 35.33 19.41 12.77
N TRP A 28 36.49 19.15 13.38
CA TRP A 28 37.80 19.27 12.73
C TRP A 28 38.85 18.30 13.31
N SER A 29 39.97 18.14 12.60
CA SER A 29 41.16 17.44 13.11
C SER A 29 42.17 18.44 13.68
N THR A 30 42.88 18.05 14.72
CA THR A 30 44.05 18.80 15.24
C THR A 30 45.28 18.70 14.36
N VAL A 31 45.30 17.76 13.41
CA VAL A 31 46.42 17.58 12.47
C VAL A 31 46.11 18.33 11.17
N PRO A 32 46.94 19.30 10.75
CA PRO A 32 46.78 20.00 9.48
C PRO A 32 46.76 19.03 8.29
N GLY A 33 45.82 19.20 7.37
CA GLY A 33 45.66 18.34 6.19
C GLY A 33 44.74 17.12 6.39
N GLU A 34 44.38 16.76 7.62
CA GLU A 34 43.42 15.68 7.93
C GLU A 34 41.94 16.16 7.94
N ALA A 35 41.54 16.96 6.95
CA ALA A 35 40.19 17.49 6.89
C ALA A 35 39.38 16.82 5.77
N TYR A 36 38.53 15.85 6.13
CA TYR A 36 37.37 15.51 5.31
C TYR A 36 36.19 15.00 6.13
N GLN A 37 35.20 15.88 6.34
CA GLN A 37 33.83 15.43 6.47
C GLN A 37 33.29 15.17 5.06
N THR A 38 33.12 13.90 4.70
CA THR A 38 32.41 13.56 3.47
C THR A 38 30.94 13.93 3.60
N ARG A 39 30.26 14.18 2.46
CA ARG A 39 28.80 14.39 2.45
C ARG A 39 28.06 13.25 3.17
N ASP A 40 28.51 12.01 2.98
CA ASP A 40 27.95 10.86 3.68
C ASP A 40 28.20 10.89 5.19
N GLY A 41 29.38 11.35 5.63
CA GLY A 41 29.68 11.56 7.03
C GLY A 41 28.73 12.57 7.68
N ILE A 42 28.52 13.72 7.02
CA ILE A 42 27.57 14.75 7.48
C ILE A 42 26.14 14.17 7.53
N ARG A 43 25.72 13.44 6.50
CA ARG A 43 24.40 12.78 6.46
C ARG A 43 24.23 11.81 7.62
N ASN A 44 25.24 11.00 7.93
CA ASN A 44 25.19 10.03 9.02
C ASN A 44 25.07 10.73 10.38
N ILE A 45 25.84 11.79 10.62
CA ILE A 45 25.75 12.57 11.88
C ILE A 45 24.36 13.18 12.03
N LYS A 46 23.86 13.85 10.98
CA LYS A 46 22.49 14.43 10.98
C LYS A 46 21.44 13.37 11.26
N SER A 47 21.54 12.22 10.59
CA SER A 47 20.63 11.09 10.78
C SER A 47 20.68 10.57 12.22
N THR A 48 21.87 10.30 12.76
CA THR A 48 22.02 9.79 14.14
C THR A 48 21.46 10.77 15.17
N LEU A 49 21.80 12.06 15.06
CA LEU A 49 21.28 13.10 15.97
C LEU A 49 19.76 13.22 15.88
N THR A 50 19.21 13.31 14.66
CA THR A 50 17.75 13.42 14.46
C THR A 50 17.03 12.22 15.06
N ASN A 51 17.53 10.99 14.81
CA ASN A 51 16.93 9.77 15.33
C ASN A 51 17.11 9.60 16.85
N GLN A 52 18.08 10.26 17.47
CA GLN A 52 18.25 10.27 18.92
C GLN A 52 17.37 11.31 19.59
N ILE A 53 17.36 12.55 19.08
CA ILE A 53 16.59 13.66 19.62
C ILE A 53 15.09 13.37 19.49
N PHE A 54 14.63 13.02 18.28
CA PHE A 54 13.21 12.84 18.00
C PHE A 54 12.74 11.40 18.14
N ARG A 55 13.45 10.58 18.94
CA ARG A 55 13.14 9.15 19.05
C ARG A 55 11.70 8.92 19.54
N GLN A 56 11.28 9.68 20.55
CA GLN A 56 9.97 9.50 21.18
C GLN A 56 8.84 9.99 20.27
N GLU A 57 9.03 11.12 19.60
CA GLU A 57 8.10 11.70 18.64
C GLU A 57 7.92 10.78 17.44
N MET A 58 9.01 10.18 16.94
CA MET A 58 8.92 9.16 15.89
C MET A 58 8.17 7.91 16.36
N LEU A 59 8.44 7.41 17.57
CA LEU A 59 7.71 6.26 18.12
C LEU A 59 6.21 6.55 18.21
N HIS A 60 5.85 7.71 18.74
CA HIS A 60 4.45 8.15 18.84
C HIS A 60 3.79 8.24 17.46
N THR A 61 4.48 8.83 16.48
CA THR A 61 4.02 8.92 15.10
C THR A 61 3.80 7.52 14.49
N TYR A 62 4.74 6.59 14.73
CA TYR A 62 4.60 5.21 14.26
C TYR A 62 3.43 4.48 14.92
N GLU A 63 3.20 4.68 16.22
CA GLU A 63 2.04 4.12 16.92
C GLU A 63 0.72 4.65 16.35
N GLN A 64 0.58 5.98 16.19
CA GLN A 64 -0.60 6.59 15.58
C GLN A 64 -0.84 6.05 14.17
N LYS A 65 0.22 5.94 13.36
CA LYS A 65 0.15 5.38 12.00
C LYS A 65 -0.29 3.92 12.02
N SER A 66 0.22 3.12 12.96
CA SER A 66 -0.18 1.72 13.10
C SER A 66 -1.65 1.61 13.51
N GLN A 67 -2.09 2.39 14.50
CA GLN A 67 -3.48 2.39 14.96
C GLN A 67 -4.44 2.79 13.83
N SER A 68 -4.14 3.87 13.10
CA SER A 68 -4.94 4.32 11.97
C SER A 68 -5.04 3.25 10.87
N ARG A 69 -3.93 2.61 10.53
CA ARG A 69 -3.91 1.50 9.57
C ARG A 69 -4.76 0.32 10.05
N ASP A 70 -4.61 -0.07 11.31
CA ASP A 70 -5.29 -1.24 11.86
C ASP A 70 -6.81 -0.99 11.96
N GLU A 71 -7.22 0.24 12.25
CA GLU A 71 -8.61 0.68 12.19
C GLU A 71 -9.18 0.60 10.77
N LEU A 72 -8.47 1.16 9.78
CA LEU A 72 -8.86 1.09 8.37
C LEU A 72 -9.04 -0.37 7.91
N VAL A 73 -8.10 -1.26 8.26
CA VAL A 73 -8.19 -2.70 7.96
C VAL A 73 -9.42 -3.33 8.61
N ARG A 74 -9.71 -2.99 9.87
CA ARG A 74 -10.90 -3.49 10.59
C ARG A 74 -12.19 -3.02 9.93
N GLU A 75 -12.27 -1.76 9.53
CA GLU A 75 -13.42 -1.19 8.83
C GLU A 75 -13.63 -1.82 7.45
N ALA A 76 -12.58 -1.91 6.65
CA ALA A 76 -12.61 -2.60 5.37
C ALA A 76 -13.11 -4.04 5.52
N ARG A 77 -12.60 -4.79 6.51
CA ARG A 77 -13.06 -6.17 6.81
C ARG A 77 -14.53 -6.24 7.25
N ARG A 78 -15.04 -5.22 7.94
CA ARG A 78 -16.47 -5.15 8.32
C ARG A 78 -17.33 -4.85 7.09
N ALA A 79 -16.94 -3.88 6.27
CA ALA A 79 -17.62 -3.51 5.04
C ALA A 79 -17.68 -4.70 4.06
N ILE A 80 -16.55 -5.34 3.78
CA ILE A 80 -16.48 -6.53 2.91
C ILE A 80 -17.44 -7.62 3.42
N ARG A 81 -17.42 -7.94 4.72
CA ARG A 81 -18.33 -8.94 5.29
C ARG A 81 -19.81 -8.59 5.15
N ARG A 82 -20.16 -7.31 5.28
CA ARG A 82 -21.53 -6.84 5.06
C ARG A 82 -21.93 -7.01 3.59
N LEU A 83 -21.10 -6.50 2.68
CA LEU A 83 -21.33 -6.56 1.24
C LEU A 83 -21.43 -8.00 0.73
N THR A 84 -20.58 -8.92 1.19
CA THR A 84 -20.67 -10.33 0.81
C THR A 84 -21.98 -10.97 1.26
N ARG A 85 -22.51 -10.60 2.44
CA ARG A 85 -23.82 -11.10 2.92
C ARG A 85 -24.97 -10.54 2.08
N GLU A 86 -24.92 -9.24 1.77
CA GLU A 86 -25.91 -8.58 0.90
C GLU A 86 -25.89 -9.18 -0.52
N MET A 87 -24.71 -9.42 -1.09
CA MET A 87 -24.55 -10.11 -2.37
C MET A 87 -25.12 -11.52 -2.33
N ALA A 88 -24.81 -12.32 -1.29
CA ALA A 88 -25.33 -13.68 -1.18
C ALA A 88 -26.87 -13.71 -1.13
N GLN A 89 -27.49 -12.72 -0.47
CA GLN A 89 -28.95 -12.57 -0.47
C GLN A 89 -29.51 -12.09 -1.81
N SER A 90 -28.79 -11.21 -2.51
CA SER A 90 -29.20 -10.66 -3.81
C SER A 90 -28.99 -11.62 -4.98
N ILE A 91 -27.99 -12.52 -4.92
CA ILE A 91 -27.72 -13.51 -5.98
C ILE A 91 -28.87 -14.52 -6.10
N CYS A 92 -29.61 -14.78 -5.02
CA CYS A 92 -30.86 -15.57 -5.06
C CYS A 92 -31.94 -14.96 -5.98
N SER A 93 -31.75 -13.72 -6.47
CA SER A 93 -32.67 -13.05 -7.40
C SER A 93 -32.13 -12.95 -8.84
N ALA A 94 -31.00 -13.61 -9.17
CA ALA A 94 -30.36 -13.56 -10.48
C ALA A 94 -30.16 -14.96 -11.10
N PRO A 95 -31.20 -15.53 -11.74
CA PRO A 95 -31.18 -16.90 -12.29
C PRO A 95 -30.06 -17.14 -13.32
N GLU A 96 -29.67 -16.12 -14.07
CA GLU A 96 -28.58 -16.21 -15.06
C GLU A 96 -27.21 -16.47 -14.42
N ILE A 97 -26.97 -15.92 -13.23
CA ILE A 97 -25.73 -16.13 -12.47
C ILE A 97 -25.72 -17.56 -11.91
N GLU A 98 -26.85 -18.01 -11.39
CA GLU A 98 -27.03 -19.38 -10.89
C GLU A 98 -26.78 -20.43 -11.98
N GLN A 99 -27.38 -20.26 -13.17
CA GLN A 99 -27.19 -21.16 -14.31
C GLN A 99 -25.71 -21.24 -14.73
N LYS A 100 -25.01 -20.11 -14.76
CA LYS A 100 -23.58 -20.09 -15.09
C LYS A 100 -22.72 -20.71 -13.98
N MET A 101 -23.08 -20.52 -12.71
CA MET A 101 -22.40 -21.18 -11.59
C MET A 101 -22.54 -22.70 -11.64
N GLU A 102 -23.72 -23.22 -12.01
CA GLU A 102 -23.93 -24.65 -12.24
C GLU A 102 -23.07 -25.16 -13.42
N GLN A 103 -23.04 -24.41 -14.53
CA GLN A 103 -22.18 -24.73 -15.67
C GLN A 103 -20.69 -24.77 -15.26
N LEU A 104 -20.23 -23.81 -14.46
CA LEU A 104 -18.86 -23.76 -13.97
C LEU A 104 -18.56 -24.96 -13.05
N ALA A 105 -19.50 -25.33 -12.17
CA ALA A 105 -19.35 -26.48 -11.27
C ALA A 105 -19.09 -27.77 -12.08
N GLY A 106 -19.92 -28.05 -13.08
CA GLY A 106 -19.74 -29.20 -13.97
C GLY A 106 -18.42 -29.16 -14.75
N GLN A 107 -18.00 -27.99 -15.23
CA GLN A 107 -16.70 -27.84 -15.89
C GLN A 107 -15.53 -28.16 -14.94
N LEU A 108 -15.61 -27.71 -13.69
CA LEU A 108 -14.54 -27.90 -12.69
C LEU A 108 -14.41 -29.34 -12.19
N GLU A 109 -15.42 -30.21 -12.35
CA GLU A 109 -15.31 -31.65 -12.06
C GLU A 109 -14.28 -32.33 -12.96
N THR A 110 -14.17 -31.88 -14.20
CA THR A 110 -13.25 -32.45 -15.20
C THR A 110 -11.81 -31.92 -15.07
N VAL A 111 -11.61 -30.83 -14.32
CA VAL A 111 -10.30 -30.19 -14.14
C VAL A 111 -9.47 -30.97 -13.12
N LYS A 112 -8.36 -31.53 -13.59
CA LYS A 112 -7.34 -32.17 -12.74
C LYS A 112 -6.31 -31.15 -12.27
N GLY A 113 -5.90 -31.23 -11.00
CA GLY A 113 -4.91 -30.33 -10.41
C GLY A 113 -5.51 -29.06 -9.80
N LYS A 114 -4.75 -27.95 -9.82
CA LYS A 114 -5.09 -26.71 -9.11
C LYS A 114 -6.22 -25.94 -9.81
N LYS A 115 -7.34 -25.75 -9.12
CA LYS A 115 -8.54 -25.05 -9.60
C LYS A 115 -8.53 -23.54 -9.29
N SER A 116 -7.41 -22.87 -9.55
CA SER A 116 -7.30 -21.41 -9.45
C SER A 116 -7.28 -20.79 -10.84
N TYR A 117 -7.89 -19.61 -11.02
CA TYR A 117 -8.14 -18.97 -12.33
C TYR A 117 -6.97 -19.13 -13.31
N GLY A 118 -5.74 -18.75 -12.91
CA GLY A 118 -4.54 -18.84 -13.76
C GLY A 118 -4.28 -20.21 -14.41
N TYR A 119 -4.70 -21.32 -13.78
CA TYR A 119 -4.46 -22.70 -14.19
C TYR A 119 -5.65 -23.32 -14.96
N LEU A 120 -6.77 -22.61 -15.04
CA LEU A 120 -7.95 -23.09 -15.77
C LEU A 120 -7.71 -23.00 -17.29
N SER A 121 -8.33 -23.93 -18.03
CA SER A 121 -8.34 -23.90 -19.50
C SER A 121 -9.13 -22.69 -20.01
N LYS A 122 -8.84 -22.25 -21.24
CA LYS A 122 -9.51 -21.08 -21.84
C LYS A 122 -11.05 -21.14 -21.77
N PRO A 123 -11.72 -22.28 -22.05
CA PRO A 123 -13.18 -22.36 -21.95
C PRO A 123 -13.70 -22.14 -20.52
N VAL A 124 -13.02 -22.67 -19.51
CA VAL A 124 -13.45 -22.52 -18.11
C VAL A 124 -13.18 -21.10 -17.61
N LYS A 125 -12.05 -20.49 -18.00
CA LYS A 125 -11.78 -19.06 -17.73
C LYS A 125 -12.87 -18.17 -18.31
N LYS A 126 -13.33 -18.44 -19.54
CA LYS A 126 -14.42 -17.69 -20.16
C LYS A 126 -15.71 -17.77 -19.34
N THR A 127 -16.09 -18.95 -18.85
CA THR A 127 -17.26 -19.08 -17.96
C THR A 127 -17.08 -18.27 -16.68
N VAL A 128 -15.89 -18.29 -16.07
CA VAL A 128 -15.58 -17.46 -14.88
C VAL A 128 -15.70 -15.97 -15.20
N ASP A 129 -15.10 -15.52 -16.31
CA ASP A 129 -15.15 -14.11 -16.73
C ASP A 129 -16.60 -13.65 -16.96
N GLU A 130 -17.44 -14.48 -17.59
CA GLU A 130 -18.86 -14.19 -17.80
C GLU A 130 -19.65 -14.11 -16.49
N ILE A 131 -19.34 -14.97 -15.52
CA ILE A 131 -19.96 -14.91 -14.18
C ILE A 131 -19.57 -13.59 -13.48
N VAL A 132 -18.28 -13.24 -13.52
CA VAL A 132 -17.77 -12.00 -12.90
C VAL A 132 -18.37 -10.77 -13.57
N ASP A 133 -18.46 -10.75 -14.90
CA ASP A 133 -19.11 -9.67 -15.66
C ASP A 133 -20.61 -9.55 -15.31
N LYS A 134 -21.30 -10.67 -15.08
CA LYS A 134 -22.71 -10.66 -14.64
C LYS A 134 -22.88 -10.22 -13.19
N LEU A 135 -21.93 -10.56 -12.33
CA LEU A 135 -21.91 -10.04 -10.97
C LEU A 135 -21.70 -8.53 -10.96
N GLU A 136 -20.91 -7.97 -11.88
CA GLU A 136 -20.72 -6.51 -12.04
C GLU A 136 -22.05 -5.77 -12.28
N GLU A 137 -23.00 -6.40 -12.98
CA GLU A 137 -24.33 -5.81 -13.26
C GLU A 137 -25.21 -5.70 -12.01
N LEU A 138 -24.88 -6.38 -10.90
CA LEU A 138 -25.63 -6.25 -9.65
C LEU A 138 -25.38 -4.87 -9.03
N PRO A 139 -26.43 -4.10 -8.65
CA PRO A 139 -26.26 -2.72 -8.17
C PRO A 139 -25.29 -2.56 -7.00
N VAL A 140 -25.26 -3.53 -6.09
CA VAL A 140 -24.34 -3.54 -4.93
C VAL A 140 -22.90 -3.70 -5.39
N VAL A 141 -22.64 -4.56 -6.38
CA VAL A 141 -21.31 -4.82 -6.91
C VAL A 141 -20.84 -3.65 -7.75
N GLN A 142 -21.70 -3.13 -8.63
CA GLN A 142 -21.43 -1.94 -9.43
C GLN A 142 -21.01 -0.75 -8.55
N ALA A 143 -21.78 -0.45 -7.50
CA ALA A 143 -21.47 0.65 -6.59
C ALA A 143 -20.12 0.45 -5.87
N CYS A 144 -19.81 -0.78 -5.45
CA CYS A 144 -18.51 -1.08 -4.85
C CYS A 144 -17.37 -0.94 -5.85
N TYR A 145 -17.58 -1.37 -7.10
CA TYR A 145 -16.57 -1.28 -8.15
C TYR A 145 -16.31 0.16 -8.56
N ASP A 146 -17.36 0.99 -8.68
CA ASP A 146 -17.24 2.42 -8.94
C ASP A 146 -16.42 3.12 -7.85
N GLN A 147 -16.70 2.82 -6.57
CA GLN A 147 -15.93 3.36 -5.45
C GLN A 147 -14.47 2.91 -5.49
N TRP A 148 -14.22 1.64 -5.83
CA TRP A 148 -12.87 1.13 -5.98
C TRP A 148 -12.12 1.83 -7.13
N CYS A 149 -12.77 2.06 -8.27
CA CYS A 149 -12.17 2.79 -9.39
C CYS A 149 -11.76 4.21 -9.01
N VAL A 150 -12.56 4.92 -8.21
CA VAL A 150 -12.22 6.27 -7.71
C VAL A 150 -10.96 6.21 -6.85
N LEU A 151 -10.94 5.34 -5.84
CA LEU A 151 -9.79 5.19 -4.93
C LEU A 151 -8.53 4.76 -5.67
N GLN A 152 -8.66 3.83 -6.61
CA GLN A 152 -7.53 3.36 -7.41
C GLN A 152 -6.99 4.46 -8.34
N SER A 153 -7.87 5.30 -8.88
CA SER A 153 -7.47 6.46 -9.69
C SER A 153 -6.71 7.50 -8.86
N GLU A 154 -7.13 7.74 -7.61
CA GLU A 154 -6.40 8.59 -6.68
C GLU A 154 -4.98 8.04 -6.44
N VAL A 155 -4.85 6.74 -6.18
CA VAL A 155 -3.54 6.09 -6.00
C VAL A 155 -2.67 6.22 -7.25
N GLU A 156 -3.23 5.99 -8.44
CA GLU A 156 -2.47 6.08 -9.70
C GLU A 156 -2.06 7.51 -10.04
N SER A 157 -2.87 8.52 -9.67
CA SER A 157 -2.58 9.93 -9.91
C SER A 157 -1.30 10.43 -9.23
N TYR A 158 -0.86 9.77 -8.16
CA TYR A 158 0.43 10.08 -7.51
C TYR A 158 1.64 9.70 -8.36
N TYR A 159 1.46 8.77 -9.31
CA TYR A 159 2.56 8.20 -10.10
C TYR A 159 2.43 8.48 -11.60
N HIS A 160 1.22 8.78 -12.09
CA HIS A 160 0.91 8.94 -13.49
C HIS A 160 -0.13 10.04 -13.75
N ASP A 161 0.09 10.86 -14.78
CA ASP A 161 -0.82 11.96 -15.16
C ASP A 161 -2.03 11.52 -16.01
N LYS A 162 -2.14 10.22 -16.32
CA LYS A 162 -3.21 9.69 -17.18
C LYS A 162 -4.38 9.20 -16.34
N PRO A 163 -5.63 9.61 -16.65
CA PRO A 163 -6.79 9.08 -15.97
C PRO A 163 -6.96 7.60 -16.26
N ARG A 164 -7.38 6.83 -15.24
CA ARG A 164 -7.65 5.39 -15.36
C ARG A 164 -8.83 5.15 -16.30
N GLU A 165 -8.66 4.22 -17.24
CA GLU A 165 -9.78 3.69 -18.01
C GLU A 165 -10.54 2.65 -17.20
N LYS A 166 -11.86 2.83 -17.04
CA LYS A 166 -12.72 1.84 -16.39
C LYS A 166 -12.84 0.61 -17.29
N LYS A 167 -12.37 -0.54 -16.81
CA LYS A 167 -12.49 -1.84 -17.47
C LYS A 167 -13.65 -2.64 -16.87
N LYS A 168 -13.95 -3.80 -17.43
CA LYS A 168 -14.82 -4.77 -16.75
C LYS A 168 -14.09 -5.41 -15.57
N LEU A 169 -14.84 -5.84 -14.55
CA LEU A 169 -14.30 -6.55 -13.39
C LEU A 169 -13.41 -7.75 -13.78
N SER A 170 -13.81 -8.53 -14.80
CA SER A 170 -13.04 -9.69 -15.29
C SER A 170 -11.72 -9.32 -15.98
N GLN A 171 -11.53 -8.06 -16.38
CA GLN A 171 -10.34 -7.57 -17.07
C GLN A 171 -9.34 -6.90 -16.13
N GLU A 172 -9.76 -6.58 -14.90
CA GLU A 172 -8.89 -6.03 -13.89
C GLU A 172 -7.97 -7.09 -13.31
N LYS A 173 -6.68 -6.77 -13.25
CA LYS A 173 -5.65 -7.75 -12.84
C LYS A 173 -5.74 -8.03 -11.34
N GLU A 174 -6.20 -7.06 -10.58
CA GLU A 174 -6.36 -7.08 -9.13
C GLU A 174 -7.46 -8.04 -8.69
N PHE A 175 -8.37 -8.44 -9.58
CA PHE A 175 -9.50 -9.34 -9.31
C PHE A 175 -9.36 -10.74 -9.96
N ARG A 176 -8.19 -11.06 -10.54
CA ARG A 176 -7.88 -12.37 -11.17
C ARG A 176 -7.01 -13.27 -10.29
#